data_AF-A0A2M7WFI6-F1
#
_entry.id   AF-A0A2M7WFI6-F1
#
_cell.length_a   1.000
_cell.length_b   1.000
_cell.length_c   1.000
_cell.angle_alpha   90.00
_cell.angle_beta   90.00
_cell.angle_gamma   90.00
#
_symmetry.space_group_name_H-M   'P 1'
#
loop_
_entity.id
_entity.type
_entity.pdbx_description
1 polymer ?
#
loop_
_entity_poly.entity_id
_entity_poly.type
_entity_poly.pdbx_seq_one_letter_code
_entity_poly.pdbx_strand_id
1 'polypeptide(L)'
;MTLKNYAEGKEGFYGKTLVVIGYEVHDPDNRNHYLLFGLDKIIEPGLRAANYVAQGASKGALGIIAHPDEIRGHLPQFPSYPWTEWDIEGFNGIEIWNHMSEWMEGLKKYNKLNMLISPRRSLKSPTDRILRIWDELNLSKKIAGIGSIDVHGFPYKVGFLKLIIFPYKVQFKSIRTHLLLNEQLSGDLEVAKRQIYDAIRECRLFISNYRWGNANNFRMEMILDDKKIGIGDTGMFCEGAKLQIDLPLAGEMTIIRNGKLYGQFNGSHRDFPISSKGLYRAEIKRGGKGWIYTNHIRVE
;
A
#
# COMPACT_ATOMS: atom_id res chain seq x y z
N MET A 1 13.25 -16.20 -6.21
CA MET A 1 11.78 -16.31 -6.33
C MET A 1 11.38 -17.72 -5.93
N THR A 2 10.44 -17.90 -5.00
CA THR A 2 10.04 -19.25 -4.56
C THR A 2 8.62 -19.26 -4.00
N LEU A 3 7.90 -20.35 -4.25
CA LEU A 3 6.64 -20.72 -3.60
C LEU A 3 6.81 -21.94 -2.68
N LYS A 4 8.03 -22.20 -2.19
CA LYS A 4 8.34 -23.36 -1.34
C LYS A 4 7.39 -23.48 -0.14
N ASN A 5 7.15 -22.38 0.58
CA ASN A 5 6.25 -22.41 1.75
C ASN A 5 4.79 -22.67 1.36
N TYR A 6 4.35 -22.25 0.17
CA TYR A 6 3.04 -22.58 -0.36
C TYR A 6 2.93 -24.09 -0.65
N ALA A 7 3.92 -24.66 -1.36
CA ALA A 7 4.01 -26.10 -1.63
C ALA A 7 4.11 -26.96 -0.36
N GLU A 8 4.69 -26.43 0.72
CA GLU A 8 4.75 -27.08 2.03
C GLU A 8 3.48 -26.91 2.88
N GLY A 9 2.40 -26.34 2.32
CA GLY A 9 1.13 -26.16 3.02
C GLY A 9 1.19 -25.18 4.18
N LYS A 10 2.05 -24.14 4.10
CA LYS A 10 2.18 -23.09 5.13
C LYS A 10 1.20 -21.93 4.95
N GLU A 11 0.38 -21.98 3.90
CA GLU A 11 -0.73 -21.03 3.72
C GLU A 11 -1.92 -21.47 4.57
N GLY A 12 -2.50 -20.56 5.36
CA GLY A 12 -3.60 -20.93 6.25
C GLY A 12 -3.77 -20.06 7.50
N PHE A 13 -4.73 -20.46 8.33
CA PHE A 13 -5.00 -19.82 9.62
C PHE A 13 -4.09 -20.36 10.72
N TYR A 14 -3.39 -19.43 11.39
CA TYR A 14 -2.59 -19.66 12.59
C TYR A 14 -3.23 -18.91 13.76
N GLY A 15 -4.19 -19.55 14.43
CA GLY A 15 -5.02 -18.90 15.44
C GLY A 15 -5.89 -17.81 14.82
N LYS A 16 -5.67 -16.55 15.19
CA LYS A 16 -6.40 -15.39 14.65
C LYS A 16 -5.72 -14.72 13.44
N THR A 17 -4.65 -15.31 12.95
CA THR A 17 -3.84 -14.74 11.86
C THR A 17 -4.00 -15.60 10.61
N LEU A 18 -4.51 -15.02 9.53
CA LEU A 18 -4.45 -15.62 8.21
C LEU A 18 -3.10 -15.30 7.55
N VAL A 19 -2.41 -16.33 7.06
CA VAL A 19 -1.21 -16.20 6.23
C VAL A 19 -1.59 -16.56 4.81
N VAL A 20 -1.38 -15.60 3.88
CA VAL A 20 -1.55 -15.76 2.44
C VAL A 20 -0.17 -15.67 1.79
N ILE A 21 0.17 -16.61 0.92
CA ILE A 21 1.51 -16.74 0.35
C ILE A 21 1.50 -16.29 -1.11
N GLY A 22 2.37 -15.32 -1.40
CA GLY A 22 2.76 -14.93 -2.74
C GLY A 22 4.28 -14.97 -2.88
N TYR A 23 4.77 -14.44 -4.00
CA TYR A 23 6.20 -14.29 -4.22
C TYR A 23 6.50 -13.01 -5.00
N GLU A 24 7.73 -12.52 -4.87
CA GLU A 24 8.26 -11.41 -5.65
C GLU A 24 9.02 -11.95 -6.87
N VAL A 25 8.74 -11.37 -8.04
CA VAL A 25 9.46 -11.56 -9.32
C VAL A 25 10.16 -10.27 -9.70
N HIS A 26 11.31 -10.39 -10.37
CA HIS A 26 12.03 -9.26 -10.96
C HIS A 26 12.52 -9.60 -12.36
N ASP A 27 12.78 -8.57 -13.16
CA ASP A 27 13.38 -8.70 -14.48
C ASP A 27 14.89 -9.01 -14.40
N PRO A 28 15.55 -9.45 -15.49
CA PRO A 28 16.98 -9.78 -15.47
C PRO A 28 17.90 -8.63 -15.01
N ASP A 29 17.47 -7.38 -15.23
CA ASP A 29 18.19 -6.19 -14.80
C ASP A 29 17.98 -5.87 -13.31
N ASN A 30 17.12 -6.63 -12.63
CA ASN A 30 16.76 -6.50 -11.22
C ASN A 30 16.23 -5.10 -10.85
N ARG A 31 15.44 -4.47 -11.74
CA ARG A 31 14.85 -3.14 -11.51
C ARG A 31 13.36 -3.25 -11.19
N ASN A 32 12.61 -3.94 -12.04
CA ASN A 32 11.16 -3.99 -11.98
C ASN A 32 10.71 -5.14 -11.06
N HIS A 33 10.43 -4.84 -9.80
CA HIS A 33 9.97 -5.83 -8.82
C HIS A 33 8.45 -5.87 -8.76
N TYR A 34 7.90 -7.08 -8.67
CA TYR A 34 6.46 -7.32 -8.77
C TYR A 34 6.04 -8.46 -7.85
N LEU A 35 5.01 -8.22 -7.04
CA LEU A 35 4.42 -9.24 -6.16
C LEU A 35 3.29 -9.96 -6.90
N LEU A 36 3.29 -11.29 -6.80
CA LEU A 36 2.29 -12.16 -7.38
C LEU A 36 1.68 -13.05 -6.31
N PHE A 37 0.34 -13.04 -6.25
CA PHE A 37 -0.46 -13.84 -5.34
C PHE A 37 -1.51 -14.65 -6.10
N GLY A 38 -1.90 -15.80 -5.57
CA GLY A 38 -2.93 -16.67 -6.16
C GLY A 38 -2.43 -17.61 -7.26
N LEU A 39 -1.11 -17.79 -7.37
CA LEU A 39 -0.50 -18.79 -8.25
C LEU A 39 -0.02 -20.00 -7.44
N ASP A 40 -0.18 -21.19 -8.01
CA ASP A 40 0.32 -22.45 -7.46
C ASP A 40 1.77 -22.76 -7.87
N LYS A 41 2.23 -22.11 -8.94
CA LYS A 41 3.58 -22.24 -9.52
C LYS A 41 4.16 -20.88 -9.83
N ILE A 42 5.48 -20.77 -9.70
CA ILE A 42 6.19 -19.57 -10.12
C ILE A 42 6.09 -19.41 -11.64
N ILE A 43 6.01 -18.16 -12.07
CA ILE A 43 6.23 -17.76 -13.47
C ILE A 43 7.69 -18.07 -13.85
N GLU A 44 7.91 -18.33 -15.14
CA GLU A 44 9.23 -18.60 -15.70
C GLU A 44 10.24 -17.50 -15.31
N PRO A 45 11.42 -17.86 -14.78
CA PRO A 45 12.48 -16.90 -14.48
C PRO A 45 13.05 -16.22 -15.73
N GLY A 46 13.62 -15.03 -15.57
CA GLY A 46 14.34 -14.33 -16.66
C GLY A 46 13.43 -13.57 -17.63
N LEU A 47 12.12 -13.54 -17.40
CA LEU A 47 11.19 -12.73 -18.17
C LEU A 47 11.34 -11.23 -17.89
N ARG A 48 11.12 -10.41 -18.92
CA ARG A 48 10.95 -8.96 -18.80
C ARG A 48 9.60 -8.63 -18.15
N ALA A 49 9.47 -7.41 -17.63
CA ALA A 49 8.30 -6.98 -16.86
C ALA A 49 6.97 -7.18 -17.57
N ALA A 50 6.88 -6.77 -18.84
CA ALA A 50 5.65 -6.94 -19.63
C ALA A 50 5.18 -8.40 -19.66
N ASN A 51 6.12 -9.35 -19.76
CA ASN A 51 5.80 -10.77 -19.89
C ASN A 51 5.33 -11.38 -18.57
N TYR A 52 6.03 -11.14 -17.45
CA TYR A 52 5.59 -11.71 -16.17
C TYR A 52 4.31 -11.03 -15.65
N VAL A 53 4.07 -9.74 -15.97
CA VAL A 53 2.80 -9.07 -15.63
C VAL A 53 1.67 -9.67 -16.45
N ALA A 54 1.84 -9.80 -17.77
CA ALA A 54 0.82 -10.40 -18.64
C ALA A 54 0.53 -11.87 -18.28
N GLN A 55 1.56 -12.65 -17.93
CA GLN A 55 1.38 -14.03 -17.47
C GLN A 55 0.66 -14.12 -16.13
N GLY A 56 0.94 -13.22 -15.18
CA GLY A 56 0.21 -13.15 -13.93
C GLY A 56 -1.27 -12.82 -14.17
N ALA A 57 -1.52 -11.79 -14.98
CA ALA A 57 -2.87 -11.35 -15.32
C ALA A 57 -3.69 -12.45 -16.03
N SER A 58 -3.11 -13.15 -17.01
CA SER A 58 -3.80 -14.22 -17.75
C SER A 58 -4.16 -15.44 -16.88
N LYS A 59 -3.46 -15.62 -15.75
CA LYS A 59 -3.74 -16.66 -14.75
C LYS A 59 -4.65 -16.17 -13.62
N GLY A 60 -5.15 -14.94 -13.68
CA GLY A 60 -6.01 -14.36 -12.65
C GLY A 60 -5.28 -14.06 -11.33
N ALA A 61 -3.95 -13.96 -11.35
CA ALA A 61 -3.17 -13.59 -10.17
C ALA A 61 -3.54 -12.20 -9.69
N LEU A 62 -3.37 -11.94 -8.39
CA LEU A 62 -3.30 -10.57 -7.89
C LEU A 62 -1.85 -10.09 -8.05
N GLY A 63 -1.67 -9.00 -8.78
CA GLY A 63 -0.37 -8.45 -9.11
C GLY A 63 -0.16 -7.03 -8.61
N ILE A 64 0.96 -6.78 -7.91
CA ILE A 64 1.25 -5.50 -7.26
C ILE A 64 2.69 -5.07 -7.61
N ILE A 65 2.86 -3.85 -8.11
CA ILE A 65 4.19 -3.25 -8.32
C ILE A 65 4.83 -2.98 -6.94
N ALA A 66 5.99 -3.60 -6.70
CA ALA A 66 6.71 -3.50 -5.44
C ALA A 66 7.65 -2.29 -5.46
N HIS A 67 7.67 -1.53 -4.36
CA HIS A 67 8.58 -0.41 -4.07
C HIS A 67 9.08 0.40 -5.29
N PRO A 68 8.17 0.86 -6.18
CA PRO A 68 8.53 1.42 -7.49
C PRO A 68 9.33 2.72 -7.42
N ASP A 69 9.18 3.42 -6.30
CA ASP A 69 9.65 4.78 -6.12
C ASP A 69 11.07 4.86 -5.56
N GLU A 70 11.77 3.73 -5.45
CA GLU A 70 13.12 3.68 -4.91
C GLU A 70 14.12 4.54 -5.69
N ILE A 71 14.67 5.58 -5.05
CA ILE A 71 15.79 6.38 -5.54
C ILE A 71 16.95 6.29 -4.56
N ARG A 72 18.00 5.54 -4.92
CA ARG A 72 19.21 5.43 -4.10
C ARG A 72 20.42 5.97 -4.85
N GLY A 73 20.80 7.22 -4.56
CA GLY A 73 21.98 7.86 -5.16
C GLY A 73 23.24 7.89 -4.28
N HIS A 74 23.13 7.57 -2.98
CA HIS A 74 24.14 7.97 -2.00
C HIS A 74 25.04 6.82 -1.48
N LEU A 75 24.66 5.56 -1.72
CA LEU A 75 25.37 4.37 -1.23
C LEU A 75 25.42 3.30 -2.34
N PRO A 76 26.50 3.23 -3.15
CA PRO A 76 26.63 2.30 -4.28
C PRO A 76 26.47 0.82 -3.90
N GLN A 77 26.73 0.48 -2.64
CA GLN A 77 26.58 -0.88 -2.12
C GLN A 77 25.12 -1.32 -1.90
N PHE A 78 24.16 -0.41 -2.00
CA PHE A 78 22.72 -0.67 -1.89
C PHE A 78 22.00 -0.07 -3.11
N PRO A 79 21.97 -0.78 -4.26
CA PRO A 79 21.32 -0.29 -5.47
C PRO A 79 19.82 -0.07 -5.23
N SER A 80 19.21 0.83 -6.02
CA SER A 80 17.76 1.04 -6.05
C SER A 80 17.11 0.11 -7.06
N TYR A 81 15.85 -0.24 -6.81
CA TYR A 81 15.07 -1.11 -7.67
C TYR A 81 13.81 -0.39 -8.17
N PRO A 82 13.95 0.66 -9.01
CA PRO A 82 12.81 1.44 -9.46
C PRO A 82 11.97 0.66 -10.47
N TRP A 83 10.67 0.92 -10.46
CA TRP A 83 9.80 0.51 -11.57
C TRP A 83 9.95 1.50 -12.74
N THR A 84 10.32 1.00 -13.90
CA THR A 84 10.53 1.80 -15.12
C THR A 84 9.48 1.56 -16.20
N GLU A 85 8.67 0.52 -16.06
CA GLU A 85 7.79 0.02 -17.11
C GLU A 85 6.31 0.41 -16.86
N TRP A 86 6.03 1.71 -16.76
CA TRP A 86 4.72 2.23 -16.34
C TRP A 86 3.59 2.05 -17.36
N ASP A 87 3.93 1.82 -18.64
CA ASP A 87 2.97 1.64 -19.72
C ASP A 87 2.37 0.22 -19.76
N ILE A 88 2.88 -0.71 -18.94
CA ILE A 88 2.38 -2.08 -18.86
C ILE A 88 0.94 -2.09 -18.32
N GLU A 89 0.13 -3.03 -18.82
CA GLU A 89 -1.21 -3.29 -18.32
C GLU A 89 -1.30 -4.62 -17.57
N GLY A 90 -2.30 -4.77 -16.71
CA GLY A 90 -2.61 -6.04 -16.03
C GLY A 90 -2.18 -6.13 -14.56
N PHE A 91 -1.52 -5.12 -14.01
CA PHE A 91 -1.31 -5.01 -12.57
C PHE A 91 -2.54 -4.42 -11.86
N ASN A 92 -2.72 -4.77 -10.58
CA ASN A 92 -3.88 -4.38 -9.78
C ASN A 92 -3.56 -3.34 -8.70
N GLY A 93 -2.29 -3.20 -8.34
CA GLY A 93 -1.88 -2.27 -7.30
C GLY A 93 -0.43 -1.85 -7.39
N ILE A 94 -0.10 -0.86 -6.59
CA ILE A 94 1.23 -0.25 -6.48
C ILE A 94 1.52 0.00 -5.01
N GLU A 95 2.72 -0.35 -4.55
CA GLU A 95 3.20 0.08 -3.25
C GLU A 95 3.50 1.59 -3.25
N ILE A 96 2.55 2.40 -2.78
CA ILE A 96 2.75 3.85 -2.62
C ILE A 96 3.49 4.19 -1.33
N TRP A 97 3.56 3.24 -0.38
CA TRP A 97 4.30 3.42 0.85
C TRP A 97 5.04 2.13 1.24
N ASN A 98 6.35 2.09 1.00
CA ASN A 98 7.21 1.00 1.43
C ASN A 98 8.17 1.47 2.54
N HIS A 99 8.09 0.84 3.72
CA HIS A 99 8.90 1.22 4.88
C HIS A 99 10.40 0.95 4.71
N MET A 100 10.77 -0.16 4.07
CA MET A 100 12.16 -0.56 3.92
C MET A 100 12.87 0.34 2.90
N SER A 101 12.21 0.64 1.78
CA SER A 101 12.66 1.62 0.80
C SER A 101 12.90 2.98 1.44
N GLU A 102 11.92 3.51 2.17
CA GLU A 102 12.03 4.81 2.85
C GLU A 102 13.14 4.82 3.93
N TRP A 103 13.34 3.69 4.63
CA TRP A 103 14.44 3.57 5.58
C TRP A 103 15.79 3.50 4.88
N MET A 104 15.93 2.73 3.79
CA MET A 104 17.18 2.60 3.06
C MET A 104 17.58 3.91 2.38
N GLU A 105 16.62 4.66 1.81
CA GLU A 105 16.84 5.99 1.24
C GLU A 105 17.26 7.03 2.29
N GLY A 106 16.70 6.94 3.49
CA GLY A 106 17.07 7.80 4.61
C GLY A 106 18.47 7.52 5.18
N LEU A 107 19.07 6.37 4.85
CA LEU A 107 20.32 5.91 5.44
C LEU A 107 21.53 6.65 4.86
N LYS A 108 22.20 7.39 5.74
CA LYS A 108 23.45 8.11 5.47
C LYS A 108 24.55 7.57 6.38
N LYS A 109 25.82 7.70 5.96
CA LYS A 109 26.96 7.18 6.73
C LYS A 109 26.98 7.63 8.20
N TYR A 110 26.49 8.85 8.49
CA TYR A 110 26.50 9.45 9.82
C TYR A 110 25.24 9.20 10.68
N ASN A 111 24.10 8.80 10.10
CA ASN A 111 22.86 8.57 10.86
C ASN A 111 22.55 7.07 11.06
N LYS A 112 23.42 6.18 10.55
CA LYS A 112 23.29 4.72 10.57
C LYS A 112 22.96 4.19 11.97
N LEU A 113 23.66 4.63 13.03
CA LEU A 113 23.42 4.14 14.39
C LEU A 113 22.07 4.61 14.96
N ASN A 114 21.67 5.87 14.72
CA ASN A 114 20.38 6.40 15.16
C ASN A 114 19.19 5.76 14.42
N MET A 115 19.36 5.46 13.13
CA MET A 115 18.35 4.75 12.32
C MET A 115 18.23 3.27 12.68
N LEU A 116 19.31 2.65 13.18
CA LEU A 116 19.28 1.31 13.76
C LEU A 116 18.54 1.28 15.11
N ILE A 117 18.67 2.33 15.93
CA ILE A 117 18.05 2.42 17.26
C ILE A 117 16.56 2.84 17.19
N SER A 118 16.14 3.63 16.19
CA SER A 118 14.73 4.03 16.00
C SER A 118 14.26 4.01 14.54
N PRO A 119 14.18 2.83 13.88
CA PRO A 119 13.79 2.71 12.47
C PRO A 119 12.44 3.37 12.14
N ARG A 120 11.49 3.30 13.07
CA ARG A 120 10.16 3.90 12.90
C ARG A 120 10.18 5.44 12.84
N ARG A 121 11.26 6.13 13.23
CA ARG A 121 11.30 7.61 13.34
C ARG A 121 11.62 8.29 12.00
N SER A 122 12.16 7.54 11.04
CA SER A 122 12.49 8.05 9.71
C SER A 122 11.30 8.10 8.76
N LEU A 123 10.24 7.33 9.01
CA LEU A 123 9.00 7.34 8.22
C LEU A 123 8.34 8.74 8.25
N LYS A 124 8.25 9.38 7.09
CA LYS A 124 7.63 10.67 6.83
C LYS A 124 6.27 10.46 6.20
N SER A 125 6.25 10.11 4.92
CA SER A 125 5.06 10.04 4.05
C SER A 125 5.47 9.36 2.74
N PRO A 126 4.52 8.78 1.98
CA PRO A 126 4.68 8.55 0.54
C PRO A 126 5.25 9.81 -0.14
N THR A 127 6.09 9.63 -1.15
CA THR A 127 6.62 10.77 -1.90
C THR A 127 5.53 11.37 -2.80
N ASP A 128 5.63 12.67 -3.08
CA ASP A 128 4.71 13.31 -4.02
C ASP A 128 4.85 12.73 -5.44
N ARG A 129 6.00 12.12 -5.78
CA ARG A 129 6.23 11.51 -7.09
C ARG A 129 5.35 10.27 -7.26
N ILE A 130 5.40 9.32 -6.31
CA ILE A 130 4.61 8.09 -6.43
C ILE A 130 3.10 8.38 -6.32
N LEU A 131 2.71 9.37 -5.50
CA LEU A 131 1.32 9.79 -5.39
C LEU A 131 0.80 10.37 -6.73
N ARG A 132 1.60 11.20 -7.42
CA ARG A 132 1.22 11.72 -8.75
C ARG A 132 1.08 10.62 -9.79
N ILE A 133 2.06 9.70 -9.87
CA ILE A 133 2.00 8.56 -10.81
C ILE A 133 0.74 7.73 -10.54
N TRP A 134 0.48 7.42 -9.27
CA TRP A 134 -0.69 6.66 -8.87
C TRP A 134 -2.00 7.38 -9.19
N ASP A 135 -2.07 8.70 -8.99
CA ASP A 135 -3.23 9.52 -9.36
C ASP A 135 -3.48 9.52 -10.88
N GLU A 136 -2.42 9.69 -11.68
CA GLU A 136 -2.48 9.69 -13.14
C GLU A 136 -2.97 8.34 -13.68
N LEU A 137 -2.42 7.23 -13.18
CA LEU A 137 -2.85 5.88 -13.55
C LEU A 137 -4.34 5.64 -13.26
N ASN A 138 -4.84 6.18 -12.14
CA ASN A 138 -6.23 5.97 -11.75
C ASN A 138 -7.26 6.74 -12.60
N LEU A 139 -6.82 7.74 -13.37
CA LEU A 139 -7.70 8.47 -14.30
C LEU A 139 -8.27 7.55 -15.38
N SER A 140 -7.51 6.54 -15.80
CA SER A 140 -7.93 5.58 -16.85
C SER A 140 -8.08 4.14 -16.34
N LYS A 141 -7.50 3.80 -15.18
CA LYS A 141 -7.48 2.45 -14.62
C LYS A 141 -7.98 2.45 -13.18
N LYS A 142 -8.24 1.27 -12.61
CA LYS A 142 -8.53 1.09 -11.18
C LYS A 142 -7.36 0.39 -10.52
N ILE A 143 -6.48 1.17 -9.89
CA ILE A 143 -5.20 0.70 -9.35
C ILE A 143 -5.12 1.01 -7.85
N ALA A 144 -4.94 -0.03 -7.04
CA ALA A 144 -4.85 0.11 -5.60
C ALA A 144 -3.50 0.71 -5.15
N GLY A 145 -3.56 1.72 -4.28
CA GLY A 145 -2.41 2.18 -3.51
C GLY A 145 -2.25 1.33 -2.25
N ILE A 146 -1.09 0.69 -2.07
CA ILE A 146 -0.82 -0.26 -0.99
C ILE A 146 0.36 0.21 -0.13
N GLY A 147 0.27 -0.08 1.17
CA GLY A 147 1.34 0.16 2.13
C GLY A 147 1.95 -1.15 2.61
N SER A 148 3.26 -1.27 2.54
CA SER A 148 4.00 -2.47 2.91
C SER A 148 5.21 -2.14 3.78
N ILE A 149 5.74 -3.18 4.44
CA ILE A 149 6.87 -3.05 5.36
C ILE A 149 8.18 -3.61 4.81
N ASP A 150 8.12 -4.45 3.77
CA ASP A 150 9.25 -5.15 3.15
C ASP A 150 10.32 -5.61 4.16
N VAL A 151 9.86 -6.37 5.17
CA VAL A 151 10.65 -6.65 6.35
C VAL A 151 11.71 -7.72 6.09
N HIS A 152 12.96 -7.31 6.22
CA HIS A 152 14.11 -8.21 6.22
C HIS A 152 14.74 -8.27 7.62
N GLY A 153 14.40 -9.31 8.40
CA GLY A 153 14.86 -9.48 9.79
C GLY A 153 16.32 -9.88 9.90
N PHE A 154 17.25 -9.04 9.46
CA PHE A 154 18.67 -9.35 9.36
C PHE A 154 19.33 -9.48 10.75
N PRO A 155 19.87 -10.66 11.11
CA PRO A 155 20.66 -10.81 12.33
C PRO A 155 22.03 -10.15 12.15
N TYR A 156 22.38 -9.21 13.02
CA TYR A 156 23.68 -8.54 13.05
C TYR A 156 24.40 -8.82 14.38
N LYS A 157 25.67 -9.21 14.32
CA LYS A 157 26.48 -9.45 15.52
C LYS A 157 27.35 -8.23 15.81
N VAL A 158 27.28 -7.70 17.04
CA VAL A 158 28.22 -6.69 17.56
C VAL A 158 28.92 -7.32 18.76
N GLY A 159 30.13 -7.86 18.55
CA GLY A 159 30.83 -8.63 19.59
C GLY A 159 30.03 -9.87 20.00
N PHE A 160 29.80 -10.05 21.32
CA PHE A 160 29.00 -11.15 21.88
C PHE A 160 27.48 -10.92 21.84
N LEU A 161 27.03 -9.72 21.44
CA LEU A 161 25.62 -9.36 21.37
C LEU A 161 25.06 -9.65 19.97
N LYS A 162 23.96 -10.39 19.91
CA LYS A 162 23.15 -10.58 18.69
C LYS A 162 22.05 -9.54 18.66
N LEU A 163 22.16 -8.57 17.77
CA LEU A 163 21.14 -7.56 17.52
C LEU A 163 20.35 -7.96 16.25
N ILE A 164 19.02 -8.01 16.33
CA ILE A 164 18.20 -8.14 15.12
C ILE A 164 17.93 -6.75 14.60
N ILE A 165 18.50 -6.41 13.45
CA ILE A 165 18.14 -5.19 12.75
C ILE A 165 16.73 -5.41 12.19
N PHE A 166 15.83 -4.48 12.48
CA PHE A 166 14.39 -4.58 12.14
C PHE A 166 13.67 -5.81 12.72
N PRO A 167 13.52 -5.90 14.05
CA PRO A 167 12.76 -6.99 14.63
C PRO A 167 11.29 -6.93 14.15
N TYR A 168 10.76 -8.06 13.68
CA TYR A 168 9.39 -8.19 13.17
C TYR A 168 8.32 -7.55 14.08
N LYS A 169 8.46 -7.71 15.40
CA LYS A 169 7.55 -7.13 16.42
C LYS A 169 7.43 -5.60 16.32
N VAL A 170 8.47 -4.91 15.87
CA VAL A 170 8.49 -3.46 15.69
C VAL A 170 7.97 -3.09 14.30
N GLN A 171 8.34 -3.87 13.28
CA GLN A 171 7.96 -3.66 11.88
C GLN A 171 6.46 -3.83 11.64
N PHE A 172 5.82 -4.85 12.22
CA PHE A 172 4.36 -5.01 12.16
C PHE A 172 3.56 -3.90 12.89
N LYS A 173 4.25 -2.96 13.55
CA LYS A 173 3.67 -1.76 14.17
C LYS A 173 4.05 -0.47 13.44
N SER A 174 4.45 -0.53 12.17
CA SER A 174 4.68 0.65 11.31
C SER A 174 3.51 0.86 10.33
N ILE A 175 3.72 0.57 9.05
CA ILE A 175 2.73 0.72 7.98
C ILE A 175 1.77 -0.46 8.01
N ARG A 176 0.48 -0.17 7.88
CA ARG A 176 -0.59 -1.15 7.83
C ARG A 176 -1.52 -0.82 6.69
N THR A 177 -1.83 -1.81 5.88
CA THR A 177 -2.94 -1.76 4.93
C THR A 177 -4.19 -2.33 5.60
N HIS A 178 -5.26 -1.56 5.62
CA HIS A 178 -6.56 -1.92 6.18
C HIS A 178 -7.51 -2.25 5.03
N LEU A 179 -8.01 -3.47 5.00
CA LEU A 179 -8.98 -3.92 4.00
C LEU A 179 -10.40 -3.60 4.47
N LEU A 180 -11.22 -3.08 3.55
CA LEU A 180 -12.64 -2.81 3.77
C LEU A 180 -13.44 -3.93 3.11
N LEU A 181 -13.87 -4.90 3.93
CA LEU A 181 -14.62 -6.06 3.47
C LEU A 181 -16.13 -5.78 3.60
N ASN A 182 -16.90 -6.27 2.63
CA ASN A 182 -18.37 -6.16 2.65
C ASN A 182 -19.02 -7.03 3.74
N GLU A 183 -18.31 -8.07 4.15
CA GLU A 183 -18.72 -9.03 5.16
C GLU A 183 -17.51 -9.40 6.03
N GLN A 184 -17.77 -10.07 7.15
CA GLN A 184 -16.69 -10.55 8.01
C GLN A 184 -15.76 -11.50 7.25
N LEU A 185 -14.45 -11.41 7.51
CA LEU A 185 -13.47 -12.32 6.92
C LEU A 185 -13.86 -13.77 7.24
N SER A 186 -13.99 -14.59 6.21
CA SER A 186 -14.42 -15.98 6.34
C SER A 186 -13.41 -16.80 7.14
N GLY A 187 -13.89 -17.83 7.83
CA GLY A 187 -13.03 -18.87 8.41
C GLY A 187 -12.54 -19.90 7.38
N ASP A 188 -13.13 -19.92 6.18
CA ASP A 188 -12.67 -20.73 5.06
C ASP A 188 -11.50 -20.04 4.34
N LEU A 189 -10.41 -20.75 4.13
CA LEU A 189 -9.17 -20.21 3.56
C LEU A 189 -9.37 -19.63 2.15
N GLU A 190 -10.04 -20.36 1.27
CA GLU A 190 -10.18 -19.95 -0.13
C GLU A 190 -11.18 -18.79 -0.27
N VAL A 191 -12.26 -18.79 0.52
CA VAL A 191 -13.17 -17.64 0.61
C VAL A 191 -12.44 -16.42 1.17
N ALA A 192 -11.68 -16.56 2.26
CA ALA A 192 -10.95 -15.45 2.87
C ALA A 192 -9.87 -14.87 1.94
N LYS A 193 -9.16 -15.71 1.19
CA LYS A 193 -8.21 -15.27 0.15
C LYS A 193 -8.89 -14.46 -0.94
N ARG A 194 -10.04 -14.93 -1.45
CA ARG A 194 -10.83 -14.18 -2.44
C ARG A 194 -11.27 -12.83 -1.89
N GLN A 195 -11.82 -12.79 -0.67
CA GLN A 195 -12.21 -11.55 0.00
C GLN A 195 -11.05 -10.53 0.06
N ILE A 196 -9.84 -11.00 0.39
CA ILE A 196 -8.63 -10.15 0.42
C ILE A 196 -8.27 -9.65 -0.97
N TYR A 197 -8.15 -10.56 -1.95
CA TYR A 197 -7.72 -10.20 -3.30
C TYR A 197 -8.72 -9.27 -3.99
N ASP A 198 -10.01 -9.52 -3.81
CA ASP A 198 -11.06 -8.70 -4.40
C ASP A 198 -11.15 -7.33 -3.72
N ALA A 199 -10.94 -7.24 -2.41
CA ALA A 199 -10.80 -5.93 -1.75
C ALA A 199 -9.64 -5.12 -2.32
N ILE A 200 -8.51 -5.76 -2.66
CA ILE A 200 -7.38 -5.09 -3.29
C ILE A 200 -7.70 -4.67 -4.73
N ARG A 201 -8.22 -5.57 -5.56
CA ARG A 201 -8.61 -5.26 -6.96
C ARG A 201 -9.63 -4.14 -7.04
N GLU A 202 -10.56 -4.10 -6.09
CA GLU A 202 -11.59 -3.08 -6.02
C GLU A 202 -11.15 -1.82 -5.28
N CYS A 203 -9.87 -1.68 -4.94
CA CYS A 203 -9.31 -0.53 -4.22
C CYS A 203 -10.01 -0.25 -2.86
N ARG A 204 -10.67 -1.24 -2.27
CA ARG A 204 -11.36 -1.16 -0.98
C ARG A 204 -10.37 -1.30 0.18
N LEU A 205 -9.44 -0.37 0.27
CA LEU A 205 -8.42 -0.33 1.32
C LEU A 205 -7.87 1.07 1.57
N PHE A 206 -7.28 1.25 2.75
CA PHE A 206 -6.50 2.43 3.09
C PHE A 206 -5.25 2.05 3.87
N ILE A 207 -4.28 2.94 3.87
CA ILE A 207 -2.98 2.76 4.51
C ILE A 207 -2.93 3.63 5.75
N SER A 208 -2.33 3.11 6.81
CA SER A 208 -2.02 3.89 8.00
C SER A 208 -0.59 3.69 8.47
N ASN A 209 -0.01 4.75 9.04
CA ASN A 209 1.20 4.66 9.83
C ASN A 209 0.84 4.63 11.32
N TYR A 210 0.90 3.43 11.90
CA TYR A 210 0.49 3.17 13.27
C TYR A 210 1.28 3.98 14.31
N ARG A 211 2.49 4.45 13.97
CA ARG A 211 3.28 5.34 14.84
C ARG A 211 2.54 6.65 15.12
N TRP A 212 1.82 7.18 14.12
CA TRP A 212 1.14 8.47 14.21
C TRP A 212 -0.31 8.35 14.66
N GLY A 213 -0.77 7.16 14.97
CA GLY A 213 -2.10 6.94 15.55
C GLY A 213 -2.69 5.60 15.10
N ASN A 214 -3.46 4.98 15.98
CA ASN A 214 -4.30 3.85 15.57
C ASN A 214 -5.41 4.38 14.66
N ALA A 215 -5.57 3.78 13.48
CA ALA A 215 -6.57 4.16 12.49
C ALA A 215 -7.91 3.41 12.65
N ASN A 216 -8.08 2.62 13.72
CA ASN A 216 -9.37 2.00 14.05
C ASN A 216 -10.49 3.05 14.07
N ASN A 217 -11.66 2.72 13.54
CA ASN A 217 -12.83 3.60 13.39
C ASN A 217 -12.64 4.78 12.42
N PHE A 218 -11.54 4.82 11.65
CA PHE A 218 -11.46 5.69 10.48
C PHE A 218 -12.59 5.35 9.49
N ARG A 219 -13.26 6.38 8.98
CA ARG A 219 -14.32 6.25 7.98
C ARG A 219 -14.20 7.37 6.96
N MET A 220 -14.36 7.02 5.70
CA MET A 220 -14.49 7.95 4.59
C MET A 220 -15.58 7.42 3.67
N GLU A 221 -16.66 8.18 3.54
CA GLU A 221 -17.85 7.79 2.79
C GLU A 221 -18.32 8.98 1.94
N MET A 222 -18.77 8.69 0.73
CA MET A 222 -19.49 9.64 -0.10
C MET A 222 -20.99 9.42 0.09
N ILE A 223 -21.71 10.47 0.40
CA ILE A 223 -23.17 10.49 0.49
C ILE A 223 -23.68 11.04 -0.85
N LEU A 224 -24.45 10.21 -1.55
CA LEU A 224 -25.04 10.49 -2.86
C LEU A 224 -26.55 10.21 -2.73
N ASP A 225 -27.36 11.27 -2.64
CA ASP A 225 -28.78 11.19 -2.30
C ASP A 225 -29.00 10.35 -1.02
N ASP A 226 -29.78 9.27 -1.11
CA ASP A 226 -30.06 8.34 -0.01
C ASP A 226 -29.03 7.20 0.13
N LYS A 227 -27.95 7.23 -0.66
CA LYS A 227 -26.92 6.17 -0.69
C LYS A 227 -25.61 6.63 -0.07
N LYS A 228 -24.90 5.66 0.51
CA LYS A 228 -23.51 5.83 0.95
C LYS A 228 -22.62 4.87 0.19
N ILE A 229 -21.51 5.37 -0.32
CA ILE A 229 -20.47 4.55 -0.94
C ILE A 229 -19.13 4.82 -0.26
N GLY A 230 -18.28 3.79 -0.19
CA GLY A 230 -17.00 3.83 0.51
C GLY A 230 -15.80 3.95 -0.42
N ILE A 231 -14.61 3.92 0.18
CA ILE A 231 -13.33 3.81 -0.52
C ILE A 231 -13.36 2.60 -1.46
N GLY A 232 -13.00 2.81 -2.73
CA GLY A 232 -13.00 1.79 -3.78
C GLY A 232 -14.29 1.70 -4.60
N ASP A 233 -15.39 2.28 -4.11
CA ASP A 233 -16.68 2.23 -4.79
C ASP A 233 -16.82 3.30 -5.88
N THR A 234 -17.86 3.14 -6.70
CA THR A 234 -18.27 4.08 -7.75
C THR A 234 -19.74 4.46 -7.55
N GLY A 235 -20.05 5.75 -7.69
CA GLY A 235 -21.44 6.23 -7.69
C GLY A 235 -21.64 7.41 -8.63
N MET A 236 -22.91 7.70 -8.91
CA MET A 236 -23.28 8.80 -9.79
C MET A 236 -23.30 10.12 -9.03
N PHE A 237 -22.77 11.17 -9.64
CA PHE A 237 -22.86 12.52 -9.10
C PHE A 237 -24.32 12.96 -8.98
N CYS A 238 -24.65 13.56 -7.84
CA CYS A 238 -25.93 14.23 -7.61
C CYS A 238 -25.70 15.59 -6.95
N GLU A 239 -26.69 16.47 -7.05
CA GLU A 239 -26.66 17.74 -6.32
C GLU A 239 -26.70 17.50 -4.81
N GLY A 240 -25.90 18.23 -4.04
CA GLY A 240 -25.80 18.04 -2.60
C GLY A 240 -24.91 16.86 -2.17
N ALA A 241 -24.24 16.18 -3.11
CA ALA A 241 -23.24 15.17 -2.80
C ALA A 241 -22.22 15.69 -1.76
N LYS A 242 -21.87 14.85 -0.80
CA LYS A 242 -20.92 15.20 0.25
C LYS A 242 -19.97 14.06 0.59
N LEU A 243 -18.71 14.40 0.81
CA LEU A 243 -17.70 13.48 1.30
C LEU A 243 -17.56 13.67 2.81
N GLN A 244 -17.95 12.66 3.58
CA GLN A 244 -17.83 12.62 5.02
C GLN A 244 -16.55 11.88 5.42
N ILE A 245 -15.75 12.49 6.29
CA ILE A 245 -14.54 11.88 6.85
C ILE A 245 -14.57 11.96 8.37
N ASP A 246 -14.41 10.81 9.01
CA ASP A 246 -14.27 10.64 10.45
C ASP A 246 -12.90 10.03 10.77
N LEU A 247 -12.12 10.74 11.58
CA LEU A 247 -10.81 10.31 12.06
C LEU A 247 -10.89 9.94 13.54
N PRO A 248 -10.17 8.89 13.99
CA PRO A 248 -10.12 8.56 15.41
C PRO A 248 -9.35 9.58 16.26
N LEU A 249 -8.53 10.42 15.64
CA LEU A 249 -7.75 11.48 16.27
C LEU A 249 -7.68 12.67 15.32
N ALA A 250 -7.57 13.88 15.86
CA ALA A 250 -7.43 15.08 15.03
C ALA A 250 -6.14 15.04 14.20
N GLY A 251 -6.25 15.49 12.95
CA GLY A 251 -5.16 15.57 11.98
C GLY A 251 -5.40 16.63 10.91
N GLU A 252 -4.36 16.84 10.11
CA GLU A 252 -4.35 17.72 8.95
C GLU A 252 -4.84 16.91 7.75
N MET A 253 -6.09 17.12 7.34
CA MET A 253 -6.74 16.47 6.21
C MET A 253 -6.49 17.25 4.93
N THR A 254 -6.11 16.55 3.87
CA THR A 254 -6.01 17.07 2.50
C THR A 254 -6.83 16.16 1.58
N ILE A 255 -7.81 16.74 0.89
CA ILE A 255 -8.64 16.05 -0.09
C ILE A 255 -8.05 16.29 -1.46
N ILE A 256 -7.84 15.21 -2.20
CA ILE A 256 -7.33 15.21 -3.55
C ILE A 256 -8.44 14.74 -4.48
N ARG A 257 -8.64 15.47 -5.58
CA ARG A 257 -9.53 15.13 -6.67
C ARG A 257 -8.74 15.05 -7.97
N ASN A 258 -8.75 13.90 -8.65
CA ASN A 258 -8.03 13.70 -9.92
C ASN A 258 -6.56 14.17 -9.85
N GLY A 259 -5.88 13.83 -8.75
CA GLY A 259 -4.49 14.24 -8.50
C GLY A 259 -4.26 15.71 -8.14
N LYS A 260 -5.32 16.51 -7.96
CA LYS A 260 -5.23 17.94 -7.61
C LYS A 260 -5.87 18.22 -6.25
N LEU A 261 -5.35 19.23 -5.56
CA LEU A 261 -5.91 19.70 -4.29
C LEU A 261 -7.38 20.11 -4.47
N TYR A 262 -8.26 19.51 -3.67
CA TYR A 262 -9.69 19.86 -3.61
C TYR A 262 -10.03 20.68 -2.36
N GLY A 263 -9.44 20.33 -1.21
CA GLY A 263 -9.68 21.05 0.04
C GLY A 263 -8.77 20.59 1.16
N GLN A 264 -8.67 21.41 2.21
CA GLN A 264 -7.89 21.09 3.41
C GLN A 264 -8.65 21.47 4.67
N PHE A 265 -8.41 20.73 5.75
CA PHE A 265 -9.06 20.96 7.03
C PHE A 265 -8.24 20.37 8.18
N ASN A 266 -8.31 21.00 9.36
CA ASN A 266 -7.72 20.47 10.59
C ASN A 266 -8.82 20.06 11.56
N GLY A 267 -8.83 18.80 11.98
CA GLY A 267 -9.80 18.29 12.94
C GLY A 267 -9.93 16.78 12.89
N SER A 268 -10.99 16.25 13.49
CA SER A 268 -11.29 14.82 13.52
C SER A 268 -12.54 14.43 12.73
N HIS A 269 -13.33 15.40 12.27
CA HIS A 269 -14.53 15.17 11.47
C HIS A 269 -14.70 16.30 10.46
N ARG A 270 -15.13 15.98 9.24
CA ARG A 270 -15.49 16.97 8.23
C ARG A 270 -16.44 16.41 7.18
N ASP A 271 -17.48 17.19 6.88
CA ASP A 271 -18.30 17.05 5.68
C ASP A 271 -17.77 18.04 4.62
N PHE A 272 -17.32 17.52 3.48
CA PHE A 272 -16.90 18.30 2.32
C PHE A 272 -18.00 18.29 1.25
N PRO A 273 -18.54 19.45 0.83
CA PRO A 273 -19.44 19.48 -0.30
C PRO A 273 -18.71 19.07 -1.58
N ILE A 274 -19.33 18.22 -2.38
CA ILE A 274 -18.82 17.73 -3.65
C ILE A 274 -19.57 18.41 -4.78
N SER A 275 -18.85 19.18 -5.58
CA SER A 275 -19.44 20.01 -6.64
C SER A 275 -19.35 19.41 -8.03
N SER A 276 -18.66 18.27 -8.21
CA SER A 276 -18.46 17.68 -9.53
C SER A 276 -17.89 16.26 -9.47
N LYS A 277 -17.85 15.60 -10.63
CA LYS A 277 -17.38 14.23 -10.85
C LYS A 277 -15.87 14.08 -10.67
N GLY A 278 -15.38 12.91 -10.29
CA GLY A 278 -13.97 12.59 -10.25
C GLY A 278 -13.60 11.55 -9.20
N LEU A 279 -12.29 11.38 -9.03
CA LEU A 279 -11.68 10.43 -8.11
C LEU A 279 -11.24 11.18 -6.86
N TYR A 280 -11.86 10.88 -5.73
CA TYR A 280 -11.63 11.55 -4.45
C TYR A 280 -10.85 10.64 -3.50
N ARG A 281 -9.68 11.11 -3.03
CA ARG A 281 -8.90 10.44 -1.98
C ARG A 281 -8.48 11.42 -0.90
N ALA A 282 -8.13 10.91 0.27
CA ALA A 282 -7.68 11.73 1.39
C ALA A 282 -6.24 11.38 1.81
N GLU A 283 -5.48 12.42 2.15
CA GLU A 283 -4.19 12.34 2.82
C GLU A 283 -4.33 13.00 4.20
N ILE A 284 -3.99 12.28 5.25
CA ILE A 284 -4.08 12.78 6.62
C ILE A 284 -2.67 12.79 7.20
N LYS A 285 -2.26 13.95 7.74
CA LYS A 285 -0.99 14.11 8.45
C LYS A 285 -1.21 14.43 9.94
N ARG A 286 -0.26 14.04 10.78
CA ARG A 286 -0.18 14.44 12.20
C ARG A 286 1.25 14.82 12.53
N GLY A 287 1.46 16.02 13.05
CA GLY A 287 2.79 16.53 13.37
C GLY A 287 3.69 16.66 12.14
N GLY A 288 3.12 17.04 10.99
CA GLY A 288 3.84 17.14 9.72
C GLY A 288 4.29 15.80 9.12
N LYS A 289 3.67 14.69 9.51
CA LYS A 289 4.01 13.33 9.06
C LYS A 289 2.76 12.60 8.61
N GLY A 290 2.88 11.80 7.55
CA GLY A 290 1.82 10.97 7.01
C GLY A 290 1.24 10.04 8.07
N TRP A 291 -0.07 9.99 8.14
CA TRP A 291 -0.81 9.12 9.04
C TRP A 291 -1.76 8.19 8.29
N ILE A 292 -2.71 8.69 7.51
CA ILE A 292 -3.66 7.88 6.74
C ILE A 292 -3.64 8.31 5.27
N TYR A 293 -3.62 7.35 4.37
CA TYR A 293 -3.75 7.56 2.92
C TYR A 293 -4.83 6.61 2.39
N THR A 294 -5.86 7.14 1.76
CA THR A 294 -6.98 6.33 1.25
C THR A 294 -6.81 6.06 -0.23
N ASN A 295 -7.32 4.93 -0.70
CA ASN A 295 -7.68 4.79 -2.11
C ASN A 295 -8.85 5.72 -2.48
N HIS A 296 -9.16 5.81 -3.77
CA HIS A 296 -10.15 6.74 -4.28
C HIS A 296 -11.60 6.22 -4.11
N ILE A 297 -12.53 7.16 -3.91
CA ILE A 297 -13.97 6.98 -4.21
C ILE A 297 -14.21 7.60 -5.58
N ARG A 298 -14.86 6.88 -6.50
CA ARG A 298 -15.16 7.36 -7.85
C ARG A 298 -16.57 7.93 -7.92
N VAL A 299 -16.69 9.15 -8.43
CA VAL A 299 -17.98 9.82 -8.68
C VAL A 299 -18.09 10.13 -10.17
N GLU A 300 -19.11 9.62 -10.84
CA GLU A 300 -19.30 9.67 -12.29
C GLU A 300 -20.50 10.48 -12.77
#